data_AF-A0A7C5V650-F1
#
_entry.id   AF-A0A7C5V650-F1
#
_cell.length_a   1.000
_cell.length_b   1.000
_cell.length_c   1.000
_cell.angle_alpha   90.00
_cell.angle_beta   90.00
_cell.angle_gamma   90.00
#
_symmetry.space_group_name_H-M   'P 1'
#
loop_
_entity.id
_entity.type
_entity.pdbx_description
1 polymer ?
#
loop_
_entity_poly.entity_id
_entity_poly.type
_entity_poly.pdbx_seq_one_letter_code
_entity_poly.pdbx_strand_id
1 'polypeptide(L)'
;MAPDVTPLVEIISVHGAHEFMGNTPIPHRGGMRGYFAQDGLARGLRFGFIGGTDCHGLAWQHGECWKRDPYRGGWAGVLARELTRDAIFEALRKRRCFATSGIRMRLVFEINDHLMGEEFTSQEPVRAFVDVNSESLIRWIEIVKNNETVYRFGGEGHHSTFRWEDPNPTAGTSWYYLRVICRDDNMAWSSPIWVTRPT
;
A
#
# COMPACT_ATOMS: atom_id res chain seq x y z
N MET A 1 6.84 8.54 17.45
CA MET A 1 7.99 7.62 17.27
C MET A 1 8.91 8.21 16.25
N ALA A 2 10.23 8.11 16.43
CA ALA A 2 11.17 8.51 15.38
C ALA A 2 10.98 7.57 14.16
N PRO A 3 10.90 8.10 12.93
CA PRO A 3 10.73 7.32 11.69
C PRO A 3 11.76 6.20 11.52
N ASP A 4 12.91 6.33 12.18
CA ASP A 4 14.06 5.44 12.04
C ASP A 4 13.92 4.13 12.82
N VAL A 5 12.97 4.05 13.76
CA VAL A 5 12.79 2.86 14.62
C VAL A 5 11.74 1.89 14.08
N THR A 6 10.65 2.42 13.50
CA THR A 6 9.55 1.62 12.95
C THR A 6 9.11 2.21 11.60
N PRO A 7 9.86 1.93 10.51
CA PRO A 7 9.61 2.55 9.21
C PRO A 7 8.35 2.00 8.52
N LEU A 8 7.77 0.90 9.02
CA LEU A 8 6.69 0.16 8.38
C LEU A 8 5.52 -0.07 9.33
N VAL A 9 4.30 -0.08 8.79
CA VAL A 9 3.08 -0.47 9.51
C VAL A 9 2.42 -1.65 8.81
N GLU A 10 1.96 -2.62 9.58
CA GLU A 10 1.11 -3.69 9.05
C GLU A 10 -0.24 -3.11 8.66
N ILE A 11 -0.59 -3.20 7.37
CA ILE A 11 -1.88 -2.73 6.86
C ILE A 11 -2.87 -3.88 6.66
N ILE A 12 -2.38 -5.12 6.59
CA ILE A 12 -3.19 -6.31 6.30
C ILE A 12 -2.58 -7.54 6.97
N SER A 13 -3.45 -8.32 7.60
CA SER A 13 -3.14 -9.66 8.08
C SER A 13 -4.38 -10.53 8.10
N VAL A 14 -4.31 -11.71 8.72
CA VAL A 14 -5.50 -12.50 9.07
C VAL A 14 -6.58 -11.72 9.84
N HIS A 15 -6.22 -10.63 10.51
CA HIS A 15 -7.15 -9.74 11.20
C HIS A 15 -7.83 -8.73 10.27
N GLY A 16 -7.56 -8.77 8.97
CA GLY A 16 -8.20 -7.91 7.98
C GLY A 16 -7.38 -6.67 7.66
N ALA A 17 -7.99 -5.75 6.91
CA ALA A 17 -7.31 -4.57 6.38
C ALA A 17 -7.49 -3.35 7.28
N HIS A 18 -6.38 -2.80 7.77
CA HIS A 18 -6.32 -1.64 8.67
C HIS A 18 -5.97 -0.33 7.92
N GLU A 19 -6.39 -0.19 6.67
CA GLU A 19 -6.21 1.04 5.88
C GLU A 19 -6.99 2.20 6.49
N PHE A 20 -8.29 2.02 6.72
CA PHE A 20 -9.20 2.98 7.35
C PHE A 20 -10.39 2.29 8.04
N MET A 21 -11.08 3.01 8.92
CA MET A 21 -12.27 2.50 9.61
C MET A 21 -13.40 2.21 8.62
N GLY A 22 -13.93 0.98 8.62
CA GLY A 22 -14.95 0.55 7.66
C GLY A 22 -14.39 0.12 6.30
N ASN A 23 -13.11 -0.27 6.24
CA ASN A 23 -12.48 -0.77 5.02
C ASN A 23 -13.30 -1.89 4.35
N THR A 24 -13.38 -1.83 3.02
CA THR A 24 -13.97 -2.86 2.15
C THR A 24 -13.09 -3.07 0.92
N PRO A 25 -13.14 -4.24 0.24
CA PRO A 25 -13.97 -5.41 0.56
C PRO A 25 -13.47 -6.25 1.75
N ILE A 26 -12.22 -6.06 2.21
CA ILE A 26 -11.70 -6.78 3.38
C ILE A 26 -11.98 -5.95 4.64
N PRO A 27 -12.90 -6.37 5.53
CA PRO A 27 -13.15 -5.65 6.77
C PRO A 27 -11.97 -5.81 7.74
N HIS A 28 -11.75 -4.82 8.60
CA HIS A 28 -10.86 -4.98 9.75
C HIS A 28 -11.56 -5.76 10.87
N ARG A 29 -10.79 -6.53 11.64
CA ARG A 29 -11.22 -7.17 12.87
C ARG A 29 -10.76 -6.34 14.06
N GLY A 30 -11.69 -5.96 14.92
CA GLY A 30 -11.40 -5.01 15.99
C GLY A 30 -11.01 -3.64 15.41
N GLY A 31 -10.15 -2.89 16.08
CA GLY A 31 -9.70 -1.58 15.61
C GLY A 31 -10.46 -0.41 16.25
N MET A 32 -9.72 0.67 16.51
CA MET A 32 -10.21 1.87 17.19
C MET A 32 -10.10 3.05 16.23
N ARG A 33 -11.14 3.88 16.18
CA ARG A 33 -11.13 5.11 15.36
C ARG A 33 -9.91 5.97 15.71
N GLY A 34 -9.17 6.44 14.72
CA GLY A 34 -7.96 7.25 14.92
C GLY A 34 -6.64 6.46 14.95
N TYR A 35 -6.69 5.13 14.74
CA TYR A 35 -5.53 4.23 14.79
C TYR A 35 -5.32 3.41 13.51
N PHE A 36 -5.91 3.82 12.39
CA PHE A 36 -5.69 3.19 11.09
C PHE A 36 -4.52 3.83 10.33
N ALA A 37 -4.04 3.17 9.28
CA ALA A 37 -2.93 3.68 8.47
C ALA A 37 -3.20 5.10 7.93
N GLN A 38 -4.41 5.34 7.42
CA GLN A 38 -4.85 6.67 6.96
C GLN A 38 -4.88 7.72 8.08
N ASP A 39 -5.25 7.33 9.31
CA ASP A 39 -5.23 8.24 10.47
C ASP A 39 -3.79 8.66 10.82
N GLY A 40 -2.85 7.70 10.75
CA GLY A 40 -1.43 7.97 10.96
C GLY A 40 -0.85 8.92 9.90
N LEU A 41 -1.17 8.68 8.62
CA LEU A 41 -0.75 9.54 7.51
C LEU A 41 -1.33 10.96 7.63
N ALA A 42 -2.60 11.10 8.01
CA ALA A 42 -3.24 12.39 8.24
C ALA A 42 -2.60 13.19 9.39
N ARG A 43 -1.96 12.50 10.35
CA ARG A 43 -1.19 13.11 11.45
C ARG A 43 0.25 13.45 11.07
N GLY A 44 0.64 13.28 9.81
CA GLY A 44 1.98 13.56 9.30
C GLY A 44 3.01 12.48 9.62
N LEU A 45 2.59 11.29 10.07
CA LEU A 45 3.50 10.16 10.23
C LEU A 45 3.97 9.64 8.87
N ARG A 46 5.20 9.15 8.81
CA ARG A 46 5.83 8.64 7.59
C ARG A 46 6.22 7.18 7.77
N PHE A 47 5.46 6.28 7.15
CA PHE A 47 5.69 4.83 7.18
C PHE A 47 5.31 4.17 5.86
N GLY A 48 5.95 3.04 5.56
CA GLY A 48 5.58 2.16 4.45
C GLY A 48 4.52 1.16 4.86
N PHE A 49 3.85 0.57 3.86
CA PHE A 49 2.86 -0.48 4.10
C PHE A 49 3.49 -1.85 3.91
N ILE A 50 3.25 -2.73 4.87
CA ILE A 50 3.64 -4.13 4.81
C ILE A 50 2.47 -5.04 5.17
N GLY A 51 2.43 -6.23 4.59
CA GLY A 51 1.49 -7.28 4.96
C GLY A 51 2.21 -8.37 5.75
N GLY A 52 1.54 -8.87 6.77
CA GLY A 52 1.98 -10.02 7.55
C GLY A 52 0.86 -11.05 7.61
N THR A 53 1.20 -12.33 7.78
CA THR A 53 0.13 -13.31 7.95
C THR A 53 -0.54 -13.15 9.32
N ASP A 54 0.23 -12.81 10.35
CA ASP A 54 -0.15 -12.91 11.78
C ASP A 54 -0.79 -14.27 12.13
N CYS A 55 -0.40 -15.31 11.38
CA CYS A 55 -1.01 -16.62 11.53
C CYS A 55 -0.41 -17.38 12.72
N HIS A 56 -1.29 -18.04 13.47
CA HIS A 56 -0.94 -18.89 14.59
C HIS A 56 -1.05 -20.39 14.22
N GLY A 57 -0.97 -20.71 12.92
CA GLY A 57 -1.05 -22.08 12.39
C GLY A 57 -2.47 -22.69 12.34
N LEU A 58 -3.50 -21.93 12.68
CA LEU A 58 -4.88 -22.42 12.78
C LEU A 58 -5.69 -22.07 11.52
N ALA A 59 -6.31 -23.07 10.91
CA ALA A 59 -7.23 -22.85 9.80
C ALA A 59 -8.35 -21.88 10.23
N TRP A 60 -8.52 -20.80 9.45
CA TRP A 60 -9.50 -19.75 9.70
C TRP A 60 -9.39 -19.05 11.08
N GLN A 61 -8.30 -19.23 11.82
CA GLN A 61 -8.17 -18.92 13.26
C GLN A 61 -9.50 -19.06 14.03
N HIS A 62 -10.08 -20.27 13.98
CA HIS A 62 -11.34 -20.58 14.65
C HIS A 62 -12.57 -19.80 14.14
N GLY A 63 -12.62 -19.44 12.86
CA GLY A 63 -13.78 -18.78 12.23
C GLY A 63 -13.70 -17.25 12.23
N GLU A 64 -12.59 -16.70 12.71
CA GLU A 64 -12.46 -15.28 12.99
C GLU A 64 -11.63 -14.51 11.96
N CYS A 65 -10.85 -15.19 11.12
CA CYS A 65 -10.13 -14.53 10.03
C CYS A 65 -11.06 -14.17 8.88
N TRP A 66 -10.72 -13.10 8.16
CA TRP A 66 -11.37 -12.77 6.89
C TRP A 66 -11.12 -13.80 5.78
N LYS A 67 -10.09 -14.66 5.95
CA LYS A 67 -9.69 -15.69 4.98
C LYS A 67 -9.50 -17.05 5.63
N ARG A 68 -9.94 -18.11 4.95
CA ARG A 68 -9.83 -19.50 5.45
C ARG A 68 -8.38 -19.98 5.54
N ASP A 69 -7.56 -19.65 4.54
CA ASP A 69 -6.14 -19.98 4.52
C ASP A 69 -5.35 -18.97 5.35
N PRO A 70 -4.83 -19.37 6.53
CA PRO A 70 -4.17 -18.45 7.44
C PRO A 70 -2.79 -18.00 6.91
N TYR A 71 -2.16 -18.77 6.02
CA TYR A 71 -0.87 -18.41 5.42
C TYR A 71 -1.00 -17.41 4.27
N ARG A 72 -2.24 -17.11 3.84
CA ARG A 72 -2.57 -16.11 2.82
C ARG A 72 -3.34 -14.92 3.41
N GLY A 73 -3.17 -14.63 4.70
CA GLY A 73 -3.81 -13.49 5.37
C GLY A 73 -3.19 -12.13 5.04
N GLY A 74 -1.92 -12.10 4.65
CA GLY A 74 -1.20 -10.90 4.26
C GLY A 74 0.26 -11.23 3.92
N TRP A 75 0.82 -10.65 2.86
CA TRP A 75 2.20 -10.84 2.44
C TRP A 75 2.92 -9.51 2.22
N ALA A 76 4.22 -9.53 2.49
CA ALA A 76 5.12 -8.44 2.18
C ALA A 76 5.70 -8.62 0.77
N GLY A 77 5.55 -7.60 -0.07
CA GLY A 77 6.33 -7.42 -1.29
C GLY A 77 7.45 -6.42 -1.04
N VAL A 78 8.67 -6.72 -1.48
CA VAL A 78 9.85 -5.86 -1.26
C VAL A 78 10.55 -5.60 -2.59
N LEU A 79 10.79 -4.32 -2.90
CA LEU A 79 11.58 -3.91 -4.06
C LEU A 79 13.05 -3.79 -3.67
N ALA A 80 13.71 -4.94 -3.59
CA ALA A 80 15.14 -5.05 -3.32
C ALA A 80 15.94 -5.13 -4.63
N ARG A 81 17.16 -4.61 -4.62
CA ARG A 81 18.08 -4.68 -5.77
C ARG A 81 18.56 -6.12 -6.03
N GLU A 82 18.63 -6.92 -4.97
CA GLU A 82 19.16 -8.28 -4.98
C GLU A 82 18.41 -9.15 -3.96
N LEU A 83 18.39 -10.47 -4.17
CA LEU A 83 17.83 -11.43 -3.22
C LEU A 83 18.84 -11.76 -2.11
N THR A 84 19.24 -10.75 -1.36
CA THR A 84 20.13 -10.87 -0.19
C THR A 84 19.46 -10.26 1.03
N ARG A 85 19.86 -10.74 2.22
CA ARG A 85 19.35 -10.20 3.49
C ARG A 85 19.54 -8.68 3.56
N ASP A 86 20.75 -8.21 3.27
CA ASP A 86 21.07 -6.79 3.41
C ASP A 86 20.28 -5.92 2.43
N ALA A 87 20.13 -6.36 1.18
CA ALA A 87 19.33 -5.63 0.19
C ALA A 87 17.84 -5.58 0.57
N ILE A 88 17.29 -6.67 1.11
CA ILE A 88 15.90 -6.70 1.59
C ILE A 88 15.72 -5.75 2.77
N PHE A 89 16.59 -5.81 3.79
CA PHE A 89 16.47 -4.94 4.96
C PHE A 89 16.71 -3.47 4.63
N GLU A 90 17.58 -3.16 3.67
CA GLU A 90 17.77 -1.80 3.17
C GLU A 90 16.51 -1.28 2.47
N ALA A 91 15.88 -2.08 1.60
CA ALA A 91 14.64 -1.71 0.94
C ALA A 91 13.50 -1.48 1.95
N LEU A 92 13.36 -2.36 2.95
CA LEU A 92 12.39 -2.22 4.03
C LEU A 92 12.61 -0.94 4.86
N ARG A 93 13.85 -0.61 5.22
CA ARG A 93 14.17 0.65 5.92
C ARG A 93 13.81 1.88 5.09
N LYS A 94 13.98 1.80 3.77
CA LYS A 94 13.57 2.85 2.82
C LYS A 94 12.10 2.80 2.42
N ARG A 95 11.28 1.94 3.06
CA ARG A 95 9.86 1.76 2.76
C ARG A 95 9.58 1.36 1.30
N ARG A 96 10.55 0.75 0.62
CA ARG A 96 10.40 0.21 -0.74
C ARG A 96 9.71 -1.14 -0.71
N CYS A 97 8.48 -1.13 -0.22
CA CYS A 97 7.67 -2.32 -0.04
C CYS A 97 6.20 -2.04 -0.33
N PHE A 98 5.45 -3.11 -0.46
CA PHE A 98 4.00 -3.09 -0.63
C PHE A 98 3.41 -4.27 0.15
N ALA A 99 2.11 -4.19 0.40
CA ALA A 99 1.36 -5.24 1.06
C ALA A 99 0.41 -5.90 0.05
N THR A 100 0.22 -7.22 0.15
CA THR A 100 -0.88 -7.92 -0.52
C THR A 100 -1.70 -8.68 0.51
N SER A 101 -2.96 -8.90 0.21
CA SER A 101 -3.88 -9.74 1.00
C SER A 101 -3.63 -11.26 0.81
N GLY A 102 -2.37 -11.64 0.59
CA GLY A 102 -1.94 -13.02 0.42
C GLY A 102 -2.15 -13.60 -0.98
N ILE A 103 -2.07 -12.76 -2.01
CA ILE A 103 -1.95 -13.19 -3.41
C ILE A 103 -0.62 -12.69 -4.00
N ARG A 104 -0.13 -13.39 -5.03
CA ARG A 104 1.07 -12.95 -5.75
C ARG A 104 0.73 -11.71 -6.56
N MET A 105 1.50 -10.66 -6.36
CA MET A 105 1.38 -9.43 -7.13
C MET A 105 2.76 -8.79 -7.25
N ARG A 106 3.06 -8.23 -8.43
CA ARG A 106 4.12 -7.23 -8.59
C ARG A 106 3.45 -5.88 -8.69
N LEU A 107 3.87 -4.95 -7.85
CA LEU A 107 3.34 -3.59 -7.80
C LEU A 107 4.52 -2.62 -7.82
N VAL A 108 4.56 -1.75 -8.83
CA VAL A 108 5.48 -0.63 -8.91
C VAL A 108 4.66 0.66 -9.00
N PHE A 109 5.03 1.62 -8.15
CA PHE A 109 4.44 2.94 -8.10
C PHE A 109 5.57 3.96 -7.99
N GLU A 110 5.57 4.91 -8.91
CA GLU A 110 6.55 5.99 -8.97
C GLU A 110 5.83 7.31 -9.17
N ILE A 111 6.39 8.40 -8.66
CA ILE A 111 5.98 9.76 -9.00
C ILE A 111 7.24 10.55 -9.36
N ASN A 112 7.28 11.13 -10.56
CA ASN A 112 8.43 11.90 -11.05
C ASN A 112 9.76 11.13 -10.85
N ASP A 113 9.78 9.86 -11.25
CA ASP A 113 10.91 8.92 -11.12
C ASP A 113 11.33 8.57 -9.67
N HIS A 114 10.58 9.03 -8.67
CA HIS A 114 10.75 8.62 -7.27
C HIS A 114 9.88 7.42 -6.94
N LEU A 115 10.48 6.38 -6.35
CA LEU A 115 9.83 5.11 -6.06
C LEU A 115 8.98 5.17 -4.79
N MET A 116 7.96 4.31 -4.68
CA MET A 116 7.21 4.12 -3.43
C MET A 116 8.11 3.99 -2.20
N GLY A 117 7.76 4.74 -1.15
CA GLY A 117 8.53 4.88 0.09
C GLY A 117 9.35 6.17 0.19
N GLU A 118 9.62 6.84 -0.94
CA GLU A 118 10.43 8.06 -0.98
C GLU A 118 9.66 9.34 -0.61
N GLU A 119 10.42 10.34 -0.16
CA GLU A 119 9.96 11.71 -0.01
C GLU A 119 10.82 12.63 -0.86
N PHE A 120 10.21 13.65 -1.48
CA PHE A 120 10.95 14.64 -2.26
C PHE A 120 10.21 15.97 -2.35
N THR A 121 10.93 16.98 -2.83
CA THR A 121 10.38 18.32 -3.11
C THR A 121 10.39 18.55 -4.62
N SER A 122 9.29 19.06 -5.17
CA SER A 122 9.18 19.31 -6.61
C SER A 122 8.19 20.44 -6.92
N GLN A 123 8.52 21.27 -7.91
CA GLN A 123 7.58 22.23 -8.51
C GLN A 123 6.97 21.71 -9.82
N GLU A 124 7.57 20.68 -10.42
CA GLU A 124 7.09 20.04 -11.64
C GLU A 124 5.68 19.44 -11.47
N PRO A 125 4.91 19.25 -12.55
CA PRO A 125 3.67 18.47 -12.52
C PRO A 125 3.88 17.11 -11.83
N VAL A 126 2.90 16.67 -11.04
CA VAL A 126 2.98 15.40 -10.31
C VAL A 126 2.53 14.28 -11.24
N ARG A 127 3.49 13.52 -11.77
CA ARG A 127 3.23 12.45 -12.75
C ARG A 127 3.53 11.10 -12.13
N ALA A 128 2.48 10.32 -11.93
CA ALA A 128 2.57 8.95 -11.49
C ALA A 128 2.84 7.99 -12.66
N PHE A 129 3.68 7.00 -12.42
CA PHE A 129 3.80 5.78 -13.21
C PHE A 129 3.31 4.60 -12.36
N VAL A 130 2.47 3.76 -12.98
CA VAL A 130 1.83 2.61 -12.34
C VAL A 130 2.08 1.38 -13.18
N ASP A 131 2.56 0.31 -12.56
CA ASP A 131 2.73 -0.99 -13.19
C ASP A 131 2.38 -2.13 -12.21
N VAL A 132 1.27 -2.82 -12.50
CA VAL A 132 0.67 -3.82 -11.60
C VAL A 132 0.43 -5.11 -12.36
N ASN A 133 1.02 -6.21 -11.90
CA ASN A 133 0.78 -7.57 -12.38
C ASN A 133 0.26 -8.43 -11.24
N SER A 134 -0.91 -9.06 -11.42
CA SER A 134 -1.67 -9.71 -10.35
C SER A 134 -2.05 -11.15 -10.71
N GLU A 135 -1.93 -12.05 -9.73
CA GLU A 135 -2.47 -13.42 -9.80
C GLU A 135 -3.98 -13.43 -10.05
N SER A 136 -4.71 -12.48 -9.46
CA SER A 136 -6.18 -12.34 -9.61
C SER A 136 -6.54 -11.21 -10.56
N LEU A 137 -7.68 -11.33 -11.25
CA LEU A 137 -8.21 -10.29 -12.14
C LEU A 137 -8.40 -8.97 -11.39
N ILE A 138 -7.83 -7.89 -11.92
CA ILE A 138 -7.92 -6.55 -11.37
C ILE A 138 -9.34 -6.01 -11.60
N ARG A 139 -9.98 -5.56 -10.53
CA ARG A 139 -11.24 -4.80 -10.59
C ARG A 139 -10.91 -3.31 -10.71
N TRP A 140 -10.13 -2.78 -9.77
CA TRP A 140 -9.72 -1.38 -9.72
C TRP A 140 -8.26 -1.22 -9.28
N ILE A 141 -7.59 -0.21 -9.84
CA ILE A 141 -6.35 0.40 -9.39
C ILE A 141 -6.69 1.85 -9.05
N GLU A 142 -6.41 2.25 -7.84
CA GLU A 142 -6.74 3.56 -7.30
C GLU A 142 -5.49 4.28 -6.85
N ILE A 143 -5.39 5.56 -7.18
CA ILE A 143 -4.40 6.47 -6.61
C ILE A 143 -5.10 7.21 -5.48
N VAL A 144 -4.62 6.98 -4.25
CA VAL A 144 -5.10 7.66 -3.05
C VAL A 144 -4.16 8.79 -2.71
N LYS A 145 -4.68 10.01 -2.56
CA LYS A 145 -3.98 11.22 -2.14
C LYS A 145 -4.68 11.79 -0.92
N ASN A 146 -3.96 11.98 0.19
CA ASN A 146 -4.49 12.64 1.40
C ASN A 146 -5.86 12.08 1.86
N ASN A 147 -5.98 10.76 1.89
CA ASN A 147 -7.17 9.94 2.21
C ASN A 147 -8.28 9.93 1.15
N GLU A 148 -8.10 10.65 0.05
CA GLU A 148 -9.08 10.70 -1.03
C GLU A 148 -8.62 9.88 -2.23
N THR A 149 -9.53 9.12 -2.83
CA THR A 149 -9.26 8.46 -4.12
C THR A 149 -9.37 9.51 -5.23
N VAL A 150 -8.23 9.94 -5.77
CA VAL A 150 -8.15 11.00 -6.79
C VAL A 150 -8.14 10.46 -8.21
N TYR A 151 -7.86 9.17 -8.37
CA TYR A 151 -7.95 8.50 -9.65
C TYR A 151 -8.33 7.03 -9.46
N ARG A 152 -9.14 6.50 -10.38
CA ARG A 152 -9.53 5.10 -10.43
C ARG A 152 -9.48 4.63 -11.88
N PHE A 153 -8.83 3.50 -12.08
CA PHE A 153 -8.70 2.81 -13.36
C PHE A 153 -9.02 1.32 -13.15
N GLY A 154 -9.61 0.62 -14.10
CA GLY A 154 -9.99 -0.78 -13.86
C GLY A 154 -10.38 -1.55 -15.12
N GLY A 155 -10.55 -2.87 -14.95
CA GLY A 155 -11.07 -3.75 -16.00
C GLY A 155 -10.04 -4.44 -16.91
N GLU A 156 -8.76 -4.12 -16.80
CA GLU A 156 -7.69 -4.55 -17.72
C GLU A 156 -7.14 -5.99 -17.52
N GLY A 157 -7.86 -6.86 -16.82
CA GLY A 157 -7.41 -8.24 -16.61
C GLY A 157 -6.33 -8.37 -15.54
N HIS A 158 -5.22 -9.06 -15.83
CA HIS A 158 -4.17 -9.39 -14.84
C HIS A 158 -3.02 -8.39 -14.78
N HIS A 159 -2.86 -7.54 -15.80
CA HIS A 159 -1.74 -6.60 -15.91
C HIS A 159 -2.24 -5.23 -16.37
N SER A 160 -1.73 -4.16 -15.75
CA SER A 160 -1.92 -2.79 -16.21
C SER A 160 -0.66 -1.98 -16.04
N THR A 161 -0.38 -1.15 -17.05
CA THR A 161 0.69 -0.17 -17.02
C THR A 161 0.17 1.15 -17.58
N PHE A 162 0.28 2.24 -16.81
CA PHE A 162 -0.17 3.56 -17.27
C PHE A 162 0.57 4.70 -16.56
N ARG A 163 0.38 5.91 -17.10
CA ARG A 163 0.79 7.15 -16.45
C ARG A 163 -0.43 8.01 -16.14
N TRP A 164 -0.36 8.75 -15.04
CA TRP A 164 -1.39 9.68 -14.60
C TRP A 164 -0.74 10.96 -14.11
N GLU A 165 -1.32 12.11 -14.45
CA GLU A 165 -0.90 13.41 -13.92
C GLU A 165 -1.95 13.89 -12.93
N ASP A 166 -1.53 14.32 -11.72
CA ASP A 166 -2.45 14.91 -10.74
C ASP A 166 -3.00 16.23 -11.32
N PRO A 167 -4.31 16.32 -11.59
CA PRO A 167 -4.89 17.54 -12.15
C PRO A 167 -4.94 18.68 -11.12
N ASN A 168 -4.84 18.38 -9.83
CA ASN A 168 -5.01 19.34 -8.74
C ASN A 168 -3.90 19.20 -7.69
N PRO A 169 -2.61 19.37 -8.04
CA PRO A 169 -1.52 19.27 -7.08
C PRO A 169 -1.61 20.42 -6.07
N THR A 170 -1.53 20.12 -4.78
CA THR A 170 -1.71 21.12 -3.71
C THR A 170 -0.37 21.60 -3.17
N ALA A 171 -0.28 22.88 -2.79
CA ALA A 171 0.88 23.41 -2.09
C ALA A 171 1.12 22.68 -0.75
N GLY A 172 2.37 22.63 -0.29
CA GLY A 172 2.77 21.86 0.88
C GLY A 172 3.01 20.38 0.56
N THR A 173 3.01 19.54 1.59
CA THR A 173 3.25 18.10 1.45
C THR A 173 1.93 17.36 1.20
N SER A 174 1.84 16.68 0.06
CA SER A 174 0.84 15.63 -0.19
C SER A 174 1.50 14.27 -0.14
N TRP A 175 0.74 13.24 0.23
CA TRP A 175 1.16 11.87 0.09
C TRP A 175 0.25 11.11 -0.87
N TYR A 176 0.83 10.13 -1.56
CA TYR A 176 0.13 9.31 -2.56
C TYR A 176 0.46 7.84 -2.34
N TYR A 177 -0.51 6.93 -2.49
CA TYR A 177 -0.23 5.49 -2.59
C TYR A 177 -1.20 4.82 -3.56
N LEU A 178 -0.83 3.64 -4.07
CA LEU A 178 -1.73 2.80 -4.85
C LEU A 178 -2.51 1.84 -3.96
N ARG A 179 -3.80 1.71 -4.26
CA ARG A 179 -4.67 0.65 -3.77
C ARG A 179 -5.17 -0.17 -4.95
N VAL A 180 -4.94 -1.47 -4.92
CA VAL A 180 -5.42 -2.41 -5.93
C VAL A 180 -6.52 -3.26 -5.31
N ILE A 181 -7.62 -3.42 -6.04
CA ILE A 181 -8.76 -4.26 -5.66
C ILE A 181 -8.98 -5.26 -6.80
N CYS A 182 -8.96 -6.56 -6.48
CA CYS A 182 -9.21 -7.64 -7.41
C CYS A 182 -10.70 -8.04 -7.42
N ARG A 183 -11.12 -8.78 -8.46
CA ARG A 183 -12.51 -9.21 -8.63
C ARG A 183 -12.94 -10.27 -7.61
N ASP A 184 -11.99 -10.96 -7.02
CA ASP A 184 -12.17 -11.94 -5.93
C ASP A 184 -11.93 -11.31 -4.54
N ASP A 185 -12.01 -9.99 -4.47
CA ASP A 185 -11.91 -9.17 -3.27
C ASP A 185 -10.53 -9.17 -2.58
N ASN A 186 -9.51 -9.82 -3.16
CA ASN A 186 -8.13 -9.60 -2.74
C ASN A 186 -7.71 -8.16 -3.04
N MET A 187 -6.86 -7.60 -2.18
CA MET A 187 -6.33 -6.24 -2.26
C MET A 187 -4.80 -6.22 -2.20
N ALA A 188 -4.22 -5.10 -2.61
CA ALA A 188 -2.82 -4.74 -2.36
C ALA A 188 -2.65 -3.22 -2.20
N TRP A 189 -1.56 -2.81 -1.52
CA TRP A 189 -1.25 -1.42 -1.24
C TRP A 189 0.23 -1.12 -1.42
N SER A 190 0.57 -0.10 -2.19
CA SER A 190 1.96 0.41 -2.28
C SER A 190 2.34 1.15 -1.01
N SER A 191 3.62 1.23 -0.67
CA SER A 191 4.03 2.27 0.28
C SER A 191 3.72 3.67 -0.25
N PRO A 192 3.48 4.66 0.62
CA PRO A 192 3.24 6.02 0.18
C PRO A 192 4.48 6.70 -0.40
N ILE A 193 4.26 7.71 -1.24
CA ILE A 193 5.24 8.68 -1.73
C ILE A 193 4.82 10.06 -1.21
N TRP A 194 5.75 10.81 -0.63
CA TRP A 194 5.51 12.18 -0.16
C TRP A 194 6.09 13.20 -1.12
N VAL A 195 5.23 14.07 -1.65
CA VAL A 195 5.62 15.15 -2.56
C VAL A 195 5.38 16.48 -1.87
N THR A 196 6.46 17.23 -1.63
CA THR A 196 6.37 18.59 -1.09
C THR A 196 6.47 19.60 -2.22
N ARG A 197 5.44 20.43 -2.36
CA ARG A 197 5.42 21.53 -3.32
C ARG A 197 5.69 22.83 -2.57
N PRO A 198 6.82 23.52 -2.83
CA PRO A 198 7.07 24.84 -2.26
C PRO A 198 5.92 25.79 -2.61
N THR A 199 5.59 26.68 -1.68
CA THR A 199 4.67 27.80 -1.89
C THR A 199 5.26 28.83 -2.84
#